data_AF-A0A6I5CKI7-F1
#
_entry.id   AF-A0A6I5CKI7-F1
#
_cell.length_a   1.000
_cell.length_b   1.000
_cell.length_c   1.000
_cell.angle_alpha   90.00
_cell.angle_beta   90.00
_cell.angle_gamma   90.00
#
_symmetry.space_group_name_H-M   'P 1'
#
loop_
_entity.id
_entity.type
_entity.pdbx_description
1 polymer ?
#
loop_
_entity_poly.entity_id
_entity_poly.type
_entity_poly.pdbx_seq_one_letter_code
_entity_poly.pdbx_strand_id
1 'polypeptide(L)' 'AVSALAERLNLPQENLVAPDTVRRLCWEPPKPADEASVGAALAGYGARPWQVELATPSLVAALAGEGAQTP' A
#
# COMPACT_ATOMS: atom_id res chain seq x y z
N ALA A 1 5.32 -2.01 -7.12
CA ALA A 1 5.09 -0.74 -6.39
C ALA A 1 5.79 -0.71 -5.03
N VAL A 2 5.45 -1.58 -4.08
CA VAL A 2 5.98 -1.56 -2.69
C VAL A 2 7.51 -1.75 -2.62
N SER A 3 8.06 -2.70 -3.39
CA SER A 3 9.52 -2.93 -3.44
C SER A 3 10.30 -1.70 -3.91
N ALA A 4 9.79 -0.98 -4.92
CA ALA A 4 10.42 0.25 -5.42
C ALA A 4 10.38 1.41 -4.41
N LEU A 5 9.34 1.47 -3.56
CA LEU A 5 9.24 2.46 -2.49
C LEU A 5 10.24 2.15 -1.37
N ALA A 6 10.38 0.88 -1.00
CA ALA A 6 11.35 0.41 0.00
C ALA A 6 12.80 0.70 -0.41
N GLU A 7 13.15 0.44 -1.68
CA GLU A 7 14.44 0.78 -2.28
C GLU A 7 14.74 2.28 -2.21
N ARG A 8 13.75 3.13 -2.55
CA ARG A 8 13.88 4.60 -2.48
C ARG A 8 14.11 5.11 -1.06
N LEU A 9 13.50 4.45 -0.09
CA LEU A 9 13.61 4.82 1.33
C LEU A 9 14.81 4.15 2.01
N ASN A 10 15.59 3.32 1.28
CA ASN A 10 16.74 2.57 1.78
C ASN A 10 16.42 1.75 3.05
N LEU A 11 15.26 1.10 3.06
CA LEU A 11 14.79 0.32 4.21
C LEU A 11 14.09 -0.95 3.73
N PRO A 12 14.16 -2.06 4.50
CA PRO A 12 13.54 -3.31 4.08
C PRO A 12 12.03 -3.12 3.96
N GLN A 13 11.42 -3.71 2.93
CA GLN A 13 9.99 -3.55 2.66
C GLN A 13 9.12 -3.93 3.88
N GLU A 14 9.58 -4.89 4.68
CA GLU A 14 8.90 -5.39 5.87
C GLU A 14 8.82 -4.32 6.98
N ASN A 15 9.80 -3.40 7.02
CA ASN A 15 9.74 -2.25 7.91
C ASN A 15 8.79 -1.17 7.38
N LEU A 16 8.56 -1.12 6.06
CA LEU A 16 7.70 -0.12 5.43
C LEU A 16 6.23 -0.51 5.47
N VAL A 17 5.91 -1.74 5.06
CA VAL A 17 4.56 -2.30 5.09
C VAL A 17 4.68 -3.81 5.23
N ALA A 18 3.88 -4.39 6.12
CA ALA A 18 3.92 -5.84 6.30
C ALA A 18 3.44 -6.53 5.01
N PRO A 19 4.11 -7.61 4.56
CA PRO A 19 3.72 -8.34 3.35
C PRO A 19 2.30 -8.91 3.44
N ASP A 20 1.83 -9.26 4.65
CA ASP A 20 0.45 -9.68 4.90
C ASP A 20 -0.55 -8.54 4.60
N THR A 21 -0.24 -7.32 5.03
CA THR A 21 -1.05 -6.12 4.78
C THR A 21 -1.22 -5.87 3.28
N VAL A 22 -0.14 -5.99 2.50
CA VAL A 22 -0.19 -5.84 1.03
C VAL A 22 -1.05 -6.93 0.40
N ARG A 23 -0.91 -8.19 0.85
CA ARG A 23 -1.74 -9.30 0.36
C ARG A 23 -3.22 -9.08 0.64
N ARG A 24 -3.58 -8.65 1.85
CA ARG A 24 -4.97 -8.34 2.22
C ARG A 24 -5.53 -7.19 1.41
N LEU A 25 -4.77 -6.11 1.23
CA LEU A 25 -5.19 -4.98 0.40
C LEU A 25 -5.41 -5.39 -1.07
N CYS A 26 -4.62 -6.34 -1.58
CA CYS A 26 -4.77 -6.88 -2.94
C CYS A 26 -6.01 -7.78 -3.06
N TRP A 27 -6.34 -8.54 -2.02
CA TRP A 27 -7.48 -9.46 -1.98
C TRP A 27 -8.81 -8.76 -1.68
N GLU A 28 -8.76 -7.74 -0.82
CA GLU A 28 -9.88 -6.92 -0.37
C GLU A 28 -9.52 -5.43 -0.57
N PRO A 29 -9.44 -4.98 -1.83
CA PRO A 29 -9.11 -3.59 -2.12
C PRO A 29 -10.24 -2.67 -1.64
N PRO A 30 -9.92 -1.60 -0.89
CA PRO A 30 -10.93 -0.64 -0.46
C PRO A 30 -11.56 0.06 -1.65
N LYS A 31 -12.88 0.26 -1.59
CA LYS A 31 -13.65 1.02 -2.57
C LYS A 31 -14.30 2.23 -1.89
N PRO A 32 -13.97 3.47 -2.29
CA PRO A 32 -13.07 3.81 -3.40
C PRO A 32 -11.59 3.65 -3.02
N ALA A 33 -10.71 3.40 -4.00
CA ALA A 33 -9.28 3.16 -3.80
C ALA A 33 -8.49 4.49 -3.63
N ASP A 34 -9.03 5.40 -2.83
CA ASP A 34 -8.43 6.71 -2.53
C ASP A 34 -7.54 6.64 -1.29
N GLU A 35 -6.73 7.68 -1.09
CA GLU A 35 -5.79 7.80 0.04
C GLU A 35 -6.48 7.62 1.39
N ALA A 36 -7.69 8.15 1.56
CA ALA A 36 -8.46 8.01 2.79
C ALA A 36 -8.82 6.53 3.07
N SER A 37 -9.34 5.81 2.07
CA SER A 37 -9.79 4.42 2.25
C SER A 37 -8.61 3.45 2.35
N VAL A 38 -7.56 3.66 1.55
CA VAL A 38 -6.32 2.89 1.60
C VAL A 38 -5.62 3.11 2.94
N GLY A 39 -5.53 4.37 3.39
CA GLY A 39 -4.92 4.69 4.67
C GLY A 39 -5.68 4.12 5.87
N ALA A 40 -7.02 4.17 5.83
CA ALA A 40 -7.87 3.55 6.83
C ALA A 40 -7.73 2.02 6.85
N ALA A 41 -7.65 1.37 5.68
CA ALA A 41 -7.42 -0.07 5.58
C ALA A 41 -6.06 -0.46 6.17
N LEU A 42 -4.99 0.25 5.79
CA LEU A 42 -3.65 0.03 6.35
C LEU A 42 -3.62 0.18 7.87
N ALA A 43 -4.23 1.25 8.40
CA ALA A 43 -4.35 1.46 9.84
C ALA A 43 -5.16 0.34 10.52
N GLY A 44 -6.25 -0.11 9.90
CA GLY A 44 -7.06 -1.24 10.37
C GLY A 44 -6.31 -2.57 10.40
N TYR A 45 -5.33 -2.75 9.50
CA TYR A 45 -4.42 -3.89 9.49
C TYR A 45 -3.24 -3.75 10.47
N GLY A 46 -3.16 -2.66 11.24
CA GLY A 46 -2.14 -2.43 12.25
C GLY A 46 -0.90 -1.68 11.76
N ALA A 47 -0.94 -1.09 10.56
CA ALA A 47 0.13 -0.23 10.08
C ALA A 47 0.26 1.01 10.97
N ARG A 48 1.50 1.40 11.26
CA ARG A 48 1.79 2.62 12.03
C ARG A 48 1.48 3.86 11.19
N PRO A 49 1.14 5.01 11.81
CA PRO A 49 0.77 6.23 11.08
C PRO A 49 1.84 6.65 10.06
N TRP A 50 3.12 6.60 10.41
CA TRP A 50 4.21 6.91 9.48
C TRP A 50 4.32 5.93 8.30
N GLN A 51 3.96 4.65 8.48
CA GLN A 51 3.92 3.65 7.41
C GLN A 51 2.73 3.91 6.48
N VAL A 52 1.59 4.26 7.07
CA VAL A 52 0.38 4.63 6.33
C VAL A 52 0.69 5.82 5.42
N GLU A 53 1.28 6.90 5.95
CA GLU A 53 1.57 8.09 5.15
C GLU A 53 2.55 7.81 3.99
N LEU A 54 3.54 6.95 4.19
CA LEU A 54 4.50 6.59 3.13
C LEU A 54 3.91 5.61 2.11
N ALA A 55 3.18 4.59 2.56
CA ALA A 55 2.71 3.50 1.70
C ALA A 55 1.43 3.86 0.93
N THR A 56 0.55 4.67 1.53
CA THR A 56 -0.76 5.05 0.96
C THR A 56 -0.66 5.58 -0.47
N PRO A 57 0.12 6.62 -0.80
CA PRO A 57 0.15 7.18 -2.16
C PRO A 57 0.65 6.16 -3.19
N SER A 58 1.60 5.30 -2.81
CA SER A 58 2.13 4.26 -3.69
C SER A 58 1.14 3.12 -3.92
N LEU A 59 0.34 2.77 -2.90
CA LEU A 59 -0.70 1.75 -2.98
C LEU A 59 -1.93 2.26 -3.73
N VAL A 60 -2.34 3.51 -3.52
CA VAL A 60 -3.39 4.17 -4.30
C VAL A 60 -3.01 4.20 -5.78
N ALA A 61 -1.79 4.62 -6.12
CA ALA A 61 -1.31 4.61 -7.49
C ALA A 61 -1.28 3.19 -8.09
N ALA A 62 -0.89 2.19 -7.30
CA ALA A 62 -0.90 0.79 -7.74
C ALA A 62 -2.32 0.26 -7.96
N LEU A 63 -3.26 0.54 -7.06
CA LEU A 63 -4.66 0.11 -7.15
C LEU A 63 -5.42 0.83 -8.27
N ALA A 64 -5.13 2.12 -8.49
CA ALA A 64 -5.66 2.89 -9.61
C ALA A 64 -5.05 2.43 -10.95
N GLY A 65 -3.79 2.01 -10.94
CA GLY A 65 -3.06 1.46 -12.09
C GLY A 65 -3.36 -0.02 -12.38
N GLU A 66 -3.90 -0.78 -11.44
CA GLU A 66 -4.34 -2.18 -11.60
C GLU A 66 -5.63 -2.32 -12.44
N GLY A 67 -6.13 -1.23 -13.04
CA GLY A 67 -6.99 -1.28 -14.23
C GLY A 67 -6.22 -1.38 -15.56
N ALA A 68 -4.88 -1.33 -15.53
CA ALA A 68 -4.01 -1.22 -16.71
C ALA A 68 -2.76 -2.12 -16.63
N GLN A 69 -2.81 -3.26 -15.94
CA GLN A 69 -1.79 -4.30 -16.07
C GLN A 69 -2.15 -5.22 -17.25
N THR A 70 -1.85 -4.76 -18.46
CA THR A 70 -1.77 -5.59 -19.67
C THR A 70 -0.28 -5.96 -19.87
N PRO A 71 0.06 -7.22 -20.22
CA PRO A 71 1.43 -7.75 -20.27
C PRO A 71 2.39 -7.00 -21.21
#